data_AF-A0A933ITT0-F1
#
_entry.id   AF-A0A933ITT0-F1
#
_cell.length_a   1.000
_cell.length_b   1.000
_cell.length_c   1.000
_cell.angle_alpha   90.00
_cell.angle_beta   90.00
_cell.angle_gamma   90.00
#
_symmetry.space_group_name_H-M   'P 1'
#
loop_
_entity.id
_entity.type
_entity.pdbx_description
1 polymer ?
#
loop_
_entity_poly.entity_id
_entity_poly.type
_entity_poly.pdbx_seq_one_letter_code
_entity_poly.pdbx_strand_id
1 'polypeptide(L)'
;MKEAEKNNSAAWWQPAVMMFVKLSGWIAGPIIIALYLGKWLDKKYNSSPRLLIICIGIAFFVSMIGLTKEAVREYKKIDRLGKSGKTEKE
;
A
#
# COMPACT_ATOMS: atom_id res chain seq x y z
N MET A 1 45.67 2.74 7.03
CA MET A 1 44.41 3.29 6.47
C MET A 1 43.29 2.50 7.11
N LYS A 2 42.39 3.14 7.88
CA LYS A 2 41.32 2.42 8.58
C LYS A 2 40.28 1.97 7.56
N GLU A 3 40.07 0.67 7.50
CA GLU A 3 39.08 0.03 6.64
C GLU A 3 37.70 0.58 6.96
N ALA A 4 37.02 1.05 5.93
CA ALA A 4 35.63 1.48 6.01
C ALA A 4 34.77 0.23 6.23
N GLU A 5 34.41 -0.02 7.49
CA GLU A 5 33.32 -0.94 7.83
C GLU A 5 32.04 -0.43 7.20
N LYS A 6 31.77 -0.92 5.98
CA LYS A 6 30.49 -0.81 5.32
C LYS A 6 29.50 -1.68 6.09
N ASN A 7 28.99 -1.14 7.19
CA ASN A 7 27.86 -1.68 7.94
C ASN A 7 26.64 -1.62 7.02
N ASN A 8 26.51 -2.64 6.17
CA ASN A 8 25.35 -2.93 5.33
C ASN A 8 24.24 -3.55 6.19
N SER A 9 24.05 -2.98 7.37
CA SER A 9 23.08 -3.39 8.37
C SER A 9 21.80 -2.67 8.00
N ALA A 10 20.93 -3.34 7.25
CA ALA A 10 19.59 -2.84 6.96
C ALA A 10 18.99 -2.31 8.27
N ALA A 11 18.69 -1.01 8.31
CA ALA A 11 18.36 -0.38 9.56
C ALA A 11 17.07 -1.00 10.12
N TRP A 12 17.05 -1.36 11.41
CA TRP A 12 15.94 -2.10 12.04
C TRP A 12 14.57 -1.43 11.90
N TRP A 13 14.54 -0.11 11.65
CA TRP A 13 13.34 0.69 11.39
C TRP A 13 12.84 0.62 9.94
N GLN A 14 13.71 0.26 8.99
CA GLN A 14 13.42 0.26 7.56
C GLN A 14 12.21 -0.62 7.20
N PRO A 15 12.04 -1.84 7.73
CA PRO A 15 10.87 -2.67 7.41
C PRO A 15 9.56 -2.05 7.89
N ALA A 16 9.56 -1.45 9.09
CA ALA A 16 8.37 -0.80 9.65
C ALA A 16 7.94 0.42 8.83
N VAL A 17 8.90 1.27 8.44
CA VAL A 17 8.64 2.41 7.56
C VAL A 17 8.14 1.93 6.19
N MET A 18 8.73 0.86 5.64
CA MET A 18 8.30 0.34 4.35
C MET A 18 6.86 -0.20 4.38
N MET A 19 6.47 -0.91 5.45
CA MET A 19 5.08 -1.34 5.65
C MET A 19 4.14 -0.14 5.75
N PHE A 20 4.50 0.88 6.54
CA PHE A 20 3.70 2.09 6.71
C PHE A 20 3.48 2.83 5.38
N VAL A 21 4.53 2.99 4.58
CA VAL A 21 4.44 3.65 3.27
C VAL A 21 3.58 2.85 2.29
N LYS A 22 3.71 1.51 2.27
CA LYS A 22 2.87 0.65 1.41
C LYS A 22 1.38 0.78 1.78
N LEU A 23 1.05 0.76 3.07
CA LEU A 23 -0.33 0.90 3.55
C LEU A 23 -0.88 2.31 3.25
N SER A 24 -0.10 3.35 3.57
CA SER A 24 -0.48 4.74 3.32
C SER A 24 -0.63 5.03 1.82
N GLY A 25 0.20 4.42 0.98
CA GLY A 25 0.11 4.52 -0.48
C GLY A 25 -1.19 3.96 -1.04
N TRP A 26 -1.68 2.84 -0.49
CA TRP A 26 -2.98 2.26 -0.87
C TRP A 26 -4.18 3.09 -0.43
N ILE A 27 -4.03 3.96 0.58
CA ILE A 27 -5.08 4.88 1.03
C ILE A 27 -5.04 6.18 0.23
N ALA A 28 -3.87 6.82 0.16
CA ALA A 28 -3.71 8.10 -0.50
C ALA A 28 -3.85 7.99 -2.04
N GLY A 29 -3.35 6.92 -2.66
CA GLY A 29 -3.36 6.74 -4.10
C GLY A 29 -4.77 6.80 -4.71
N PRO A 30 -5.71 5.93 -4.28
CA PRO A 30 -7.07 5.93 -4.79
C PRO A 30 -7.81 7.26 -4.53
N ILE A 31 -7.58 7.90 -3.37
CA ILE A 31 -8.21 9.18 -3.03
C ILE A 31 -7.74 10.28 -3.98
N ILE A 32 -6.43 10.40 -4.23
CA ILE A 32 -5.89 11.40 -5.16
C ILE A 32 -6.45 11.18 -6.57
N ILE A 33 -6.51 9.93 -7.02
CA ILE A 33 -7.09 9.55 -8.31
C ILE A 33 -8.58 9.94 -8.39
N ALA A 34 -9.36 9.66 -7.34
CA ALA A 34 -10.77 10.04 -7.26
C ALA A 34 -10.99 11.54 -7.24
N LEU A 35 -10.14 12.31 -6.55
CA LEU A 35 -10.25 13.76 -6.53
C LEU A 35 -10.00 14.36 -7.92
N TYR A 36 -9.00 13.85 -8.64
CA TYR A 36 -8.70 14.33 -9.98
C TYR A 36 -9.79 13.96 -10.99
N LEU A 37 -10.21 12.68 -10.99
CA LEU A 37 -11.29 12.19 -11.86
C LEU A 37 -12.63 12.82 -11.53
N GLY A 38 -13.00 12.88 -10.25
CA GLY A 38 -14.27 13.41 -9.78
C GLY A 38 -14.43 14.89 -10.10
N LYS A 39 -13.39 15.72 -9.86
CA LYS A 39 -13.42 17.14 -10.22
C LYS A 39 -13.50 17.36 -11.73
N TRP A 40 -12.81 16.53 -12.52
CA TRP A 40 -12.88 16.61 -13.98
C TRP A 40 -14.28 16.24 -14.49
N LEU A 41 -14.90 15.21 -13.92
CA LEU A 41 -16.23 14.76 -14.28
C LEU A 41 -17.30 15.81 -13.88
N ASP A 42 -17.26 16.33 -12.66
CA ASP A 42 -18.19 17.38 -12.22
C ASP A 42 -18.07 18.64 -13.10
N LYS A 43 -16.86 19.04 -13.50
CA LYS A 43 -16.65 20.18 -14.42
C LYS A 43 -17.23 19.91 -15.81
N LYS A 44 -17.14 18.67 -16.31
CA LYS A 44 -17.67 18.29 -17.63
C LYS A 44 -19.19 18.26 -17.67
N TYR A 45 -19.84 17.80 -16.60
CA TYR A 45 -21.30 17.63 -16.53
C TYR A 45 -22.03 18.80 -15.83
N ASN A 46 -21.30 19.87 -15.49
CA ASN A 46 -21.80 21.05 -14.77
C ASN A 46 -22.67 20.70 -13.55
N SER A 47 -22.38 19.54 -12.96
CA SER A 47 -23.15 18.93 -11.89
C SER A 47 -22.57 19.42 -10.57
N SER A 48 -23.42 19.86 -9.63
CA SER A 48 -23.02 20.03 -8.22
C SER A 48 -22.26 18.78 -7.74
N PRO A 49 -21.36 18.89 -6.73
CA PRO A 49 -20.30 17.91 -6.43
C PRO A 49 -20.83 16.55 -5.94
N ARG A 50 -21.58 15.85 -6.78
CA ARG A 50 -22.23 14.57 -6.57
C ARG A 50 -21.38 13.48 -7.21
N LEU A 51 -20.78 13.74 -8.38
CA LEU A 51 -19.91 12.77 -9.03
C LEU A 51 -18.59 12.64 -8.27
N LEU A 52 -18.08 13.73 -7.69
CA LEU A 52 -16.94 13.66 -6.78
C LEU A 52 -17.21 12.75 -5.58
N ILE A 53 -18.38 12.84 -4.94
CA ILE A 53 -18.73 11.98 -3.80
C ILE A 53 -18.79 10.51 -4.23
N ILE A 54 -19.40 10.22 -5.37
CA ILE A 54 -19.46 8.86 -5.93
C ILE A 54 -18.05 8.35 -6.24
N CYS A 55 -17.18 9.17 -6.86
CA CYS A 55 -15.79 8.81 -7.14
C CYS A 55 -14.99 8.52 -5.86
N ILE A 56 -15.16 9.32 -4.80
CA ILE A 56 -14.53 9.07 -3.50
C ILE A 56 -15.03 7.75 -2.91
N GLY A 57 -16.34 7.50 -2.98
CA GLY A 57 -16.94 6.24 -2.54
C GLY A 57 -16.32 5.03 -3.27
N ILE A 58 -16.22 5.09 -4.60
CA ILE A 58 -15.58 4.04 -5.41
C ILE A 58 -14.11 3.87 -5.02
N ALA A 59 -13.35 4.97 -4.86
CA ALA A 59 -11.95 4.88 -4.45
C ALA A 59 -11.76 4.29 -3.04
N PHE A 60 -12.70 4.52 -2.13
CA PHE A 60 -12.68 3.88 -0.82
C PHE A 60 -12.78 2.35 -0.94
N PHE A 61 -13.70 1.85 -1.76
CA PHE A 61 -13.80 0.40 -2.02
C PHE A 61 -12.55 -0.16 -2.71
N VAL A 62 -12.00 0.57 -3.69
CA VAL A 62 -10.75 0.17 -4.37
C VAL A 62 -9.59 0.10 -3.37
N SER A 63 -9.49 1.08 -2.47
CA SER A 63 -8.50 1.08 -1.39
C SER A 63 -8.67 -0.13 -0.46
N MET A 64 -9.90 -0.43 -0.04
CA MET A 64 -10.21 -1.54 0.86
C MET A 64 -9.84 -2.90 0.24
N ILE A 65 -10.13 -3.10 -1.04
CA ILE A 65 -9.77 -4.32 -1.77
C ILE A 65 -8.24 -4.41 -1.94
N GLY A 66 -7.59 -3.31 -2.33
CA GLY A 66 -6.15 -3.24 -2.51
C GLY A 66 -5.39 -3.57 -1.22
N LEU A 67 -5.80 -2.95 -0.11
CA LEU A 67 -5.23 -3.16 1.21
C LEU A 67 -5.41 -4.61 1.68
N THR A 68 -6.60 -5.18 1.49
CA THR A 68 -6.89 -6.58 1.85
C THR A 68 -6.02 -7.55 1.07
N LYS A 69 -5.86 -7.34 -0.25
CA LYS A 69 -5.01 -8.19 -1.08
C LYS A 69 -3.54 -8.09 -0.68
N GLU A 70 -3.05 -6.90 -0.39
CA GLU A 70 -1.67 -6.69 0.05
C GLU A 70 -1.42 -7.35 1.40
N ALA A 71 -2.34 -7.20 2.36
CA ALA A 71 -2.27 -7.84 3.66
C ALA A 71 -2.24 -9.38 3.52
N VAL A 72 -3.17 -9.97 2.77
CA VAL A 72 -3.22 -11.43 2.54
C VAL A 72 -1.94 -11.93 1.88
N ARG A 73 -1.35 -11.15 0.95
CA ARG A 73 -0.09 -11.49 0.31
C ARG A 73 1.07 -11.50 1.30
N GLU A 74 1.14 -10.51 2.17
CA GLU A 74 2.17 -10.42 3.22
C GLU A 74 2.03 -11.57 4.22
N TYR A 75 0.81 -11.85 4.68
CA TYR A 75 0.51 -13.01 5.55
C TYR A 75 0.95 -14.34 4.92
N LYS A 76 0.61 -14.58 3.64
CA LYS A 76 1.04 -15.80 2.93
C LYS A 76 2.55 -15.90 2.78
N LYS A 77 3.25 -14.77 2.65
CA LYS A 77 4.71 -14.73 2.56
C LYS A 77 5.35 -15.16 3.88
N ILE A 78 4.80 -14.68 5.00
CA ILE A 78 5.23 -15.05 6.35
C ILE A 78 4.96 -16.54 6.62
N ASP A 79 3.78 -17.05 6.26
CA ASP A 79 3.41 -18.47 6.46
C ASP A 79 4.32 -19.43 5.67
N ARG A 80 4.69 -19.08 4.43
CA ARG A 80 5.63 -19.87 3.62
C ARG A 80 7.05 -19.89 4.21
N LEU A 81 7.53 -18.76 4.73
CA LEU A 81 8.82 -18.70 5.41
C LEU A 81 8.83 -19.55 6.69
N GLY A 82 7.72 -19.57 7.43
CA GLY A 82 7.54 -20.41 8.62
C GLY A 82 7.51 -21.92 8.31
N LYS A 83 7.05 -22.33 7.12
CA LYS A 83 7.06 -23.73 6.67
C LYS A 83 8.42 -24.22 6.18
N SER A 84 9.19 -23.40 5.45
CA SER A 84 10.51 -23.80 4.94
C SER A 84 11.56 -24.03 6.03
N GLY A 85 11.47 -23.32 7.17
CA GLY A 85 12.38 -23.53 8.30
C GLY A 85 12.20 -24.86 9.06
N LYS A 86 11.15 -25.64 8.76
CA LYS A 86 10.91 -26.95 9.37
C LYS A 86 11.50 -28.11 8.57
N THR A 87 11.78 -27.94 7.28
CA THR A 87 12.25 -29.02 6.39
C THR A 87 13.77 -29.19 6.39
N GLU A 88 14.52 -28.27 7.00
CA GLU A 88 15.99 -28.33 7.11
C GLU A 88 16.48 -28.93 8.45
N LYS A 89 15.56 -29.35 9.33
CA LYS A 89 15.89 -29.91 10.66
C LYS A 89 15.43 -31.36 10.86
N GLU A 90 15.02 -32.06 9.80
CA GLU A 90 14.74 -33.51 9.82
C GLU A 90 15.82 -34.30 9.09
#